data_AF-A0A3N9X5T3-F1
#
_entry.id   AF-A0A3N9X5T3-F1
#
_cell.length_a   1.000
_cell.length_b   1.000
_cell.length_c   1.000
_cell.angle_alpha   90.00
_cell.angle_beta   90.00
_cell.angle_gamma   90.00
#
_symmetry.space_group_name_H-M   'P 1'
#
loop_
_entity.id
_entity.type
_entity.pdbx_description
1 polymer ?
#
loop_
_entity_poly.entity_id
_entity_poly.type
_entity_poly.pdbx_seq_one_letter_code
_entity_poly.pdbx_strand_id
1 'polypeptide(L)'
;MEPHVNGTSAWLPHLVVLAIVATWFTVASRRSPFGWMVIFGPVGRPITARIRATFRSGFHPLILLRCLAAAFLVLLEVYMAWRIGEQVFAGLDPNFINNAWGGPSYLGAMFCHYLDGALLYPICHVLLRKVTVPAGPTAE
;
A
#
# COMPACT_ATOMS: atom_id res chain seq x y z
N MET A 1 -19.14 -20.29 16.74
CA MET A 1 -17.72 -19.95 16.53
C MET A 1 -17.15 -20.97 15.57
N GLU A 2 -16.72 -20.56 14.37
CA GLU A 2 -16.02 -21.51 13.50
C GLU A 2 -14.54 -21.59 13.94
N PRO A 3 -14.03 -22.79 14.23
CA PRO A 3 -12.63 -22.98 14.61
C PRO A 3 -11.70 -22.70 13.43
N HIS A 4 -10.46 -22.29 13.73
CA HIS A 4 -9.41 -22.19 12.73
C HIS A 4 -9.25 -23.51 11.97
N VAL A 5 -9.27 -23.45 10.64
CA VAL A 5 -9.06 -24.64 9.80
C VAL A 5 -7.56 -24.84 9.61
N ASN A 6 -7.03 -25.95 10.14
CA ASN A 6 -5.62 -26.31 9.96
C ASN A 6 -5.23 -26.30 8.47
N GLY A 7 -4.07 -25.71 8.16
CA GLY A 7 -3.59 -25.54 6.79
C GLY A 7 -4.04 -24.26 6.07
N THR A 8 -4.91 -23.45 6.70
CA THR A 8 -5.30 -22.11 6.18
C THR A 8 -4.46 -20.96 6.76
N SER A 9 -3.41 -21.29 7.53
CA SER A 9 -2.52 -20.30 8.13
C SER A 9 -1.74 -19.53 7.06
N ALA A 10 -1.91 -18.22 7.05
CA ALA A 10 -1.20 -17.33 6.13
C ALA A 10 0.20 -16.94 6.63
N TRP A 11 0.65 -17.43 7.79
CA TRP A 11 1.90 -16.99 8.43
C TRP A 11 3.14 -17.19 7.56
N LEU A 12 3.29 -18.36 6.94
CA LEU A 12 4.49 -18.65 6.16
C LEU A 12 4.65 -17.69 4.95
N PRO A 13 3.62 -17.45 4.13
CA PRO A 13 3.64 -16.38 3.13
C PRO A 13 4.00 -15.01 3.73
N HIS A 14 3.42 -14.64 4.86
CA HIS A 14 3.65 -13.34 5.47
C HIS A 14 5.05 -13.19 6.08
N LEU A 15 5.71 -14.26 6.52
CA LEU A 15 7.13 -14.20 6.90
C LEU A 15 8.02 -13.88 5.69
N VAL A 16 7.69 -14.41 4.51
CA VAL A 16 8.38 -14.05 3.27
C VAL A 16 8.12 -12.59 2.91
N VAL A 17 6.87 -12.14 2.99
CA VAL A 17 6.52 -10.72 2.77
C VAL A 17 7.27 -9.82 3.76
N LEU A 18 7.40 -10.23 5.02
CA LEU A 18 8.11 -9.47 6.05
C LEU A 18 9.57 -9.27 5.66
N ALA A 19 10.24 -10.34 5.21
CA ALA A 19 11.62 -10.26 4.75
C ALA A 19 11.76 -9.31 3.55
N ILE A 20 10.81 -9.35 2.60
CA ILE A 20 10.80 -8.45 1.43
C ILE A 20 10.63 -6.99 1.87
N VAL A 21 9.62 -6.71 2.70
CA VAL A 21 9.30 -5.37 3.19
C VAL A 21 10.47 -4.80 4.00
N ALA A 22 11.04 -5.57 4.93
CA ALA A 22 12.18 -5.16 5.74
C ALA A 22 13.42 -4.87 4.87
N THR A 23 13.70 -5.72 3.89
CA THR A 23 14.81 -5.52 2.95
C THR A 23 14.61 -4.25 2.13
N TRP A 24 13.41 -4.06 1.59
CA TRP A 24 13.08 -2.89 0.77
C TRP A 24 13.21 -1.59 1.56
N PHE A 25 12.64 -1.50 2.77
CA PHE A 25 12.77 -0.32 3.62
C PHE A 25 14.22 -0.07 4.08
N THR A 26 15.00 -1.13 4.33
CA THR A 26 16.43 -1.00 4.66
C THR A 26 17.21 -0.42 3.48
N VAL A 27 16.97 -0.89 2.26
CA VAL A 27 17.62 -0.35 1.06
C VAL A 27 17.16 1.07 0.77
N ALA A 28 15.85 1.35 0.87
CA ALA A 28 15.27 2.66 0.63
C ALA A 28 15.80 3.70 1.63
N SER A 29 15.87 3.35 2.91
CA SER A 29 16.39 4.24 3.96
C SER A 29 17.87 4.57 3.76
N ARG A 30 18.69 3.59 3.35
CA ARG A 30 20.11 3.82 3.05
C ARG A 30 20.36 4.69 1.81
N ARG A 31 19.41 4.70 0.86
CA ARG A 31 19.54 5.46 -0.40
C ARG A 31 18.83 6.81 -0.37
N SER A 32 18.06 7.08 0.67
CA SER A 32 17.28 8.30 0.81
C SER A 32 18.05 9.32 1.66
N PRO A 33 18.09 10.61 1.29
CA PRO A 33 18.60 11.66 2.17
C PRO A 33 17.76 11.79 3.46
N PHE A 34 16.54 11.23 3.47
CA PHE A 34 15.66 11.20 4.65
C PHE A 34 15.92 10.00 5.58
N GLY A 35 16.85 9.08 5.23
CA GLY A 35 17.14 7.93 6.06
C GLY A 35 15.90 7.05 6.32
N TRP A 36 15.73 6.59 7.56
CA TRP A 36 14.59 5.78 8.00
C TRP A 36 13.25 6.54 7.94
N MET A 37 13.26 7.88 7.90
CA MET A 37 12.02 8.67 7.81
C MET A 37 11.29 8.47 6.48
N VAL A 38 11.90 7.80 5.50
CA VAL A 38 11.23 7.36 4.26
C VAL A 38 9.98 6.52 4.51
N ILE A 39 9.91 5.82 5.65
CA ILE A 39 8.74 5.03 6.08
C ILE A 39 7.52 5.93 6.36
N PHE A 40 7.78 7.12 6.90
CA PHE A 40 6.76 8.12 7.24
C PHE A 40 6.63 9.21 6.19
N GLY A 41 7.37 9.09 5.08
CA GLY A 41 7.31 10.03 3.98
C GLY A 41 5.87 10.11 3.49
N PRO A 42 5.20 11.27 3.57
CA PRO A 42 3.84 11.39 3.05
C PRO A 42 3.83 11.02 1.57
N VAL A 43 2.65 10.60 1.08
CA VAL A 43 2.31 10.63 -0.35
C VAL A 43 2.55 12.06 -0.84
N GLY A 44 3.78 12.31 -1.25
CA GLY A 44 4.30 13.68 -1.20
C GLY A 44 3.67 14.54 -2.28
N ARG A 45 3.68 15.86 -2.07
CA ARG A 45 3.36 16.87 -3.10
C ARG A 45 3.89 16.52 -4.51
N PRO A 46 5.08 15.90 -4.68
CA PRO A 46 5.57 15.47 -5.99
C PRO A 46 4.66 14.48 -6.74
N ILE A 47 4.03 13.49 -6.08
CA ILE A 47 3.23 12.49 -6.81
C ILE A 47 1.90 13.07 -7.28
N THR A 48 1.25 13.88 -6.44
CA THR A 48 0.02 14.59 -6.80
C THR A 48 0.25 15.54 -7.98
N ALA A 49 1.39 16.22 -8.02
CA ALA A 49 1.77 17.07 -9.15
C ALA A 49 1.91 16.27 -10.45
N ARG A 50 2.52 15.08 -10.39
CA ARG A 50 2.65 14.18 -11.56
C ARG A 50 1.31 13.62 -12.04
N ILE A 51 0.44 13.21 -11.11
CA ILE A 51 -0.93 12.79 -11.44
C ILE A 51 -1.66 13.92 -12.17
N ARG A 52 -1.63 15.13 -11.61
CA ARG A 52 -2.22 16.33 -12.22
C ARG A 52 -1.64 16.62 -13.61
N ALA A 53 -0.32 16.53 -13.78
CA ALA A 53 0.33 16.72 -15.07
C ALA A 53 -0.13 15.66 -16.09
N THR A 54 -0.33 14.41 -15.65
CA THR A 54 -0.81 13.31 -16.51
C THR A 54 -2.21 13.63 -17.04
N PHE A 55 -3.13 14.06 -16.17
CA PHE A 55 -4.47 14.49 -16.60
C PHE A 55 -4.46 15.71 -17.53
N ARG A 56 -3.49 16.62 -17.36
CA ARG A 56 -3.35 17.82 -18.20
C ARG A 56 -2.63 17.57 -19.53
N SER A 57 -2.13 16.36 -19.78
CA SER A 57 -1.37 16.04 -21.00
C SER A 57 -2.25 15.87 -22.25
N GLY A 58 -3.56 16.14 -22.16
CA GLY A 58 -4.50 16.09 -23.27
C GLY A 58 -5.10 14.72 -23.53
N PHE A 59 -5.82 14.59 -24.66
CA PHE A 59 -6.56 13.39 -25.02
C PHE A 59 -5.83 12.59 -26.11
N HIS A 60 -5.06 11.59 -25.67
CA HIS A 60 -4.41 10.59 -26.52
C HIS A 60 -4.59 9.20 -25.89
N PRO A 61 -4.77 8.11 -26.66
CA PRO A 61 -5.03 6.77 -26.10
C PRO A 61 -4.02 6.34 -25.02
N LEU A 62 -2.73 6.59 -25.24
CA LEU A 62 -1.70 6.30 -24.25
C LEU A 62 -1.83 7.13 -22.96
N ILE A 63 -2.25 8.39 -23.05
CA ILE A 63 -2.47 9.24 -21.87
C ILE A 63 -3.71 8.75 -21.11
N LEU A 64 -4.77 8.34 -21.82
CA LEU A 64 -5.94 7.73 -21.20
C LEU A 64 -5.57 6.47 -20.41
N LEU A 65 -4.76 5.57 -20.99
CA LEU A 65 -4.27 4.38 -20.28
C LEU A 65 -3.45 4.74 -19.05
N ARG A 66 -2.62 5.78 -19.11
CA ARG A 66 -1.86 6.28 -17.94
C ARG A 66 -2.77 6.86 -16.86
N CYS A 67 -3.81 7.60 -17.23
CA CYS A 67 -4.81 8.11 -16.31
C CYS A 67 -5.60 6.97 -15.63
N LEU A 68 -6.01 5.95 -16.39
CA LEU A 68 -6.70 4.77 -15.84
C LEU A 68 -5.80 3.97 -14.90
N ALA A 69 -4.53 3.76 -15.27
CA ALA A 69 -3.55 3.10 -14.41
C ALA A 69 -3.31 3.89 -13.12
N ALA A 70 -3.16 5.23 -13.20
CA ALA A 70 -3.03 6.08 -12.03
C ALA A 70 -4.27 6.04 -11.14
N ALA A 71 -5.47 6.10 -11.73
CA ALA A 71 -6.74 6.03 -11.00
C ALA A 71 -6.91 4.69 -10.28
N PHE A 72 -6.58 3.57 -10.93
CA PHE A 72 -6.59 2.25 -10.31
C PHE A 72 -5.63 2.16 -9.13
N LEU A 73 -4.40 2.66 -9.27
CA LEU A 73 -3.41 2.64 -8.18
C LEU A 73 -3.85 3.52 -6.98
N VAL A 74 -4.42 4.69 -7.24
CA VAL A 74 -5.00 5.55 -6.19
C VAL A 74 -6.20 4.86 -5.52
N LEU A 75 -7.08 4.24 -6.30
CA LEU A 75 -8.21 3.47 -5.77
C LEU A 75 -7.73 2.32 -4.89
N LEU A 76 -6.67 1.61 -5.30
CA LEU A 76 -6.07 0.55 -4.51
C LEU A 76 -5.51 1.10 -3.18
N GLU A 77 -4.84 2.25 -3.19
CA GLU A 77 -4.35 2.91 -1.95
C GLU A 77 -5.47 3.31 -0.99
N VAL A 78 -6.59 3.83 -1.52
CA VAL A 78 -7.79 4.16 -0.73
C VAL A 78 -8.46 2.90 -0.21
N TYR A 79 -8.59 1.87 -1.04
CA TYR A 79 -9.15 0.58 -0.64
C TYR A 79 -8.33 -0.08 0.47
N MET A 80 -7.00 -0.03 0.39
CA MET A 80 -6.13 -0.52 1.46
C MET A 80 -6.32 0.26 2.76
N ALA A 81 -6.48 1.59 2.70
CA ALA A 81 -6.72 2.40 3.89
C ALA A 81 -8.04 2.01 4.56
N TRP A 82 -9.08 1.82 3.74
CA TRP A 82 -10.37 1.30 4.17
C TRP A 82 -10.24 -0.08 4.83
N ARG A 83 -9.57 -1.03 4.18
CA ARG A 83 -9.38 -2.40 4.70
C ARG A 83 -8.58 -2.45 6.00
N ILE A 84 -7.52 -1.65 6.12
CA ILE A 84 -6.75 -1.50 7.35
C ILE A 84 -7.64 -0.92 8.47
N GLY A 85 -8.44 0.09 8.14
CA GLY A 85 -9.40 0.72 9.06
C GLY A 85 -10.47 -0.26 9.56
N GLU A 86 -11.11 -1.01 8.66
CA GLU A 86 -12.06 -2.08 9.04
C GLU A 86 -11.44 -3.04 10.05
N GLN A 87 -10.18 -3.43 9.84
CA GLN A 87 -9.49 -4.30 10.77
C GLN A 87 -9.29 -3.64 12.13
N VAL A 88 -8.95 -2.34 12.23
CA VAL A 88 -8.88 -1.62 13.52
C VAL A 88 -10.21 -1.69 14.26
N PHE A 89 -11.32 -1.32 13.58
CA PHE A 89 -12.63 -1.27 14.21
C PHE A 89 -13.15 -2.65 14.62
N ALA A 90 -12.86 -3.66 13.81
CA ALA A 90 -13.13 -5.05 14.13
C ALA A 90 -12.48 -5.50 15.45
N GLY A 91 -11.27 -5.02 15.78
CA GLY A 91 -10.61 -5.36 17.04
C GLY A 91 -11.22 -4.72 18.28
N LEU A 92 -12.06 -3.70 18.08
CA LEU A 92 -12.76 -3.01 19.15
C LEU A 92 -14.14 -3.63 19.42
N ASP A 93 -14.65 -4.47 18.52
CA ASP A 93 -15.91 -5.18 18.71
C ASP A 93 -15.67 -6.50 19.46
N PRO A 94 -16.19 -6.66 20.69
CA PRO A 94 -16.03 -7.90 21.46
C PRO A 94 -16.74 -9.11 20.81
N ASN A 95 -17.63 -8.88 19.83
CA ASN A 95 -18.30 -9.93 19.07
C ASN A 95 -17.55 -10.31 17.79
N PHE A 96 -16.43 -9.67 17.48
CA PHE A 96 -15.69 -9.92 16.26
C PHE A 96 -15.00 -11.29 16.28
N ILE A 97 -14.93 -11.92 15.10
CA ILE A 97 -14.53 -13.32 14.96
C ILE A 97 -13.01 -13.45 15.17
N ASN A 98 -12.59 -14.29 16.15
CA ASN A 98 -11.17 -14.61 16.40
C ASN A 98 -10.48 -15.34 15.23
N ASN A 99 -11.26 -16.06 14.39
CA ASN A 99 -10.86 -16.61 13.09
C ASN A 99 -10.92 -15.51 12.01
N ALA A 100 -10.14 -14.45 12.21
CA ALA A 100 -10.04 -13.42 11.20
C ALA A 100 -9.06 -13.91 10.12
N TRP A 101 -9.58 -14.42 9.01
CA TRP A 101 -8.94 -14.28 7.70
C TRP A 101 -7.49 -14.79 7.59
N GLY A 102 -7.21 -16.00 8.09
CA GLY A 102 -5.95 -16.71 7.87
C GLY A 102 -4.89 -16.58 8.97
N GLY A 103 -5.17 -15.83 10.05
CA GLY A 103 -4.38 -15.84 11.28
C GLY A 103 -4.93 -16.84 12.33
N PRO A 104 -4.09 -17.40 13.22
CA PRO A 104 -4.53 -18.23 14.35
C PRO A 104 -5.17 -17.39 15.47
N SER A 105 -5.07 -16.06 15.38
CA SER A 105 -5.66 -15.08 16.28
C SER A 105 -5.98 -13.80 15.52
N TYR A 106 -6.84 -12.95 16.09
CA TYR A 106 -7.12 -11.61 15.56
C TYR A 106 -5.84 -10.77 15.40
N LEU A 107 -4.91 -10.82 16.37
CA LEU A 107 -3.61 -10.15 16.25
C LEU A 107 -2.77 -10.68 15.09
N GLY A 108 -2.79 -11.99 14.85
CA GLY A 108 -2.13 -12.59 13.69
C GLY A 108 -2.74 -12.10 12.37
N ALA A 109 -4.07 -11.98 12.32
CA ALA A 109 -4.78 -11.45 11.16
C ALA A 109 -4.44 -9.97 10.90
N MET A 110 -4.40 -9.15 11.96
CA MET A 110 -3.96 -7.76 11.88
C MET A 110 -2.55 -7.65 11.31
N PHE A 111 -1.62 -8.44 11.86
CA PHE A 111 -0.23 -8.45 11.41
C PHE A 111 -0.15 -8.73 9.91
N CYS A 112 -0.82 -9.79 9.43
CA CYS A 112 -0.84 -10.17 8.03
C CYS A 112 -1.38 -9.04 7.14
N HIS A 113 -2.56 -8.50 7.44
CA HIS A 113 -3.16 -7.44 6.61
C HIS A 113 -2.38 -6.12 6.63
N TYR A 114 -1.75 -5.78 7.75
CA TYR A 114 -0.94 -4.56 7.83
C TYR A 114 0.36 -4.71 7.08
N LEU A 115 0.91 -5.92 7.07
CA LEU A 115 2.09 -6.24 6.29
C LEU A 115 1.80 -6.21 4.79
N ASP A 116 0.62 -6.68 4.36
CA ASP A 116 0.15 -6.50 2.97
C ASP A 116 0.10 -5.01 2.59
N GLY A 117 -0.48 -4.18 3.46
CA GLY A 117 -0.48 -2.72 3.26
C GLY A 117 0.93 -2.14 3.18
N ALA A 118 1.81 -2.53 4.11
CA ALA A 118 3.20 -2.08 4.16
C ALA A 118 4.01 -2.49 2.92
N LEU A 119 3.62 -3.56 2.21
CA LEU A 119 4.18 -3.94 0.92
C LEU A 119 3.54 -3.15 -0.24
N LEU A 120 2.21 -3.12 -0.29
CA LEU A 120 1.46 -2.64 -1.44
C LEU A 120 1.50 -1.11 -1.59
N TYR A 121 1.50 -0.34 -0.50
CA TYR A 121 1.66 1.13 -0.57
C TYR A 121 2.95 1.56 -1.28
N PRO A 122 4.14 1.05 -0.89
CA PRO A 122 5.38 1.20 -1.65
C PRO A 122 5.29 0.87 -3.13
N ILE A 123 4.68 -0.28 -3.46
CA ILE A 123 4.52 -0.73 -4.84
C ILE A 123 3.67 0.26 -5.62
N CYS A 124 2.52 0.66 -5.07
CA CYS A 124 1.66 1.68 -5.66
C CYS A 124 2.43 2.97 -5.89
N HIS A 125 3.22 3.44 -4.93
CA HIS A 125 4.04 4.65 -5.08
C HIS A 125 5.08 4.55 -6.20
N VAL A 126 5.79 3.43 -6.28
CA VAL A 126 6.77 3.18 -7.36
C VAL A 126 6.07 3.12 -8.71
N LEU A 127 4.95 2.40 -8.80
CA LEU A 127 4.17 2.27 -10.04
C LEU A 127 3.56 3.60 -10.46
N LEU A 128 3.00 4.38 -9.53
CA LEU A 128 2.48 5.72 -9.77
C LEU A 128 3.55 6.61 -10.41
N ARG A 129 4.79 6.58 -9.92
CA ARG A 129 5.90 7.33 -10.55
C ARG A 129 6.20 6.87 -11.98
N LYS A 130 6.07 5.56 -12.27
CA LYS A 130 6.31 5.00 -13.61
C LYS A 130 5.19 5.34 -14.59
N VAL A 131 3.93 5.25 -14.16
CA VAL A 131 2.78 5.45 -15.05
C VAL A 131 2.46 6.93 -15.25
N THR A 132 2.71 7.78 -14.27
CA THR A 132 2.49 9.24 -14.38
C THR A 132 3.61 9.94 -15.13
N VAL A 133 3.26 10.99 -15.86
CA VAL A 133 4.25 11.87 -16.51
C VAL A 133 4.96 12.73 -15.46
N PRO A 134 6.24 13.10 -15.67
CA PRO A 134 6.89 14.09 -14.83
C PRO A 134 6.09 15.38 -14.74
N ALA A 135 5.96 15.92 -13.53
CA ALA A 135 5.55 17.31 -13.39
C ALA A 135 6.66 18.17 -13.99
N GLY A 136 6.31 19.16 -14.81
CA GLY A 136 7.28 20.17 -15.26
C GLY A 136 7.88 20.92 -14.06
N PRO A 137 8.93 21.73 -14.27
CA PRO A 137 9.44 22.61 -13.23
C PRO A 137 8.26 23.37 -12.62
N THR A 138 8.04 23.23 -11.32
CA THR A 138 7.14 24.15 -10.63
C THR A 138 7.77 25.52 -10.80
N ALA A 139 7.04 26.44 -11.42
CA ALA A 139 7.34 27.86 -11.32
C ALA A 139 7.11 28.23 -9.85
N GLU A 140 8.15 28.05 -9.04
CA GLU A 140 8.34 28.70 -7.75
C GLU A 140 9.42 29.77 -7.91
#